data_AF-A0A2G9Z489-F1
#
_entry.id   AF-A0A2G9Z489-F1
#
_cell.length_a   1.000
_cell.length_b   1.000
_cell.length_c   1.000
_cell.angle_alpha   90.00
_cell.angle_beta   90.00
_cell.angle_gamma   90.00
#
_symmetry.space_group_name_H-M   'P 1'
#
loop_
_entity.id
_entity.type
_entity.pdbx_description
1 polymer ?
#
loop_
_entity_poly.entity_id
_entity_poly.type
_entity_poly.pdbx_seq_one_letter_code
_entity_poly.pdbx_strand_id
1 'polypeptide(L)' 'MKKFLISISAIFFIIAIGLFFIFDANKEKIMTNPYIKSIVQKIADFIYTEAGKHNPQGDILPDKVDDDIIKEIKKKIN' A
#
# COMPACT_ATOMS: atom_id res chain seq x y z
N MET A 1 27.39 17.82 -11.48
CA MET A 1 25.93 17.90 -11.16
C MET A 1 25.24 16.54 -11.23
N LYS A 2 25.26 15.80 -12.35
CA LYS A 2 24.62 14.47 -12.44
C LYS A 2 25.10 13.46 -11.39
N LYS A 3 26.42 13.32 -11.18
CA LYS A 3 26.98 12.44 -10.15
C LYS A 3 26.54 12.81 -8.74
N PHE A 4 26.45 14.11 -8.44
CA PHE A 4 25.96 14.63 -7.15
C PHE A 4 24.48 14.32 -6.92
N LEU A 5 23.63 14.51 -7.95
CA LEU A 5 22.21 14.14 -7.89
C LEU A 5 22.01 12.64 -7.70
N ILE A 6 22.82 11.81 -8.38
CA ILE A 6 22.80 10.35 -8.21
C ILE A 6 23.15 9.98 -6.77
N SER A 7 24.22 10.56 -6.20
CA SER A 7 24.61 10.31 -4.81
C SER A 7 23.52 10.71 -3.81
N ILE A 8 22.87 11.86 -4.01
CA ILE A 8 21.73 12.26 -3.17
C ILE A 8 20.58 11.27 -3.29
N SER A 9 20.21 10.87 -4.52
CA SER A 9 19.14 9.90 -4.73
C SER A 9 19.43 8.54 -4.06
N ALA A 10 20.68 8.09 -4.09
CA ALA A 10 21.10 6.85 -3.44
C ALA A 10 20.98 6.94 -1.91
N ILE A 11 21.34 8.09 -1.31
CA ILE A 11 21.17 8.31 0.13
C ILE A 11 19.70 8.27 0.52
N PHE A 12 18.83 8.96 -0.23
CA PHE A 12 17.39 8.88 -0.01
C PHE A 12 16.85 7.46 -0.11
N PHE A 13 17.35 6.68 -1.07
CA PHE A 13 16.94 5.28 -1.23
C PHE A 13 17.34 4.42 -0.03
N ILE A 14 18.57 4.57 0.48
CA ILE A 14 19.04 3.85 1.68
C ILE A 14 18.18 4.22 2.90
N ILE A 15 17.88 5.51 3.08
CA ILE A 15 17.01 5.98 4.17
C ILE A 15 15.61 5.38 4.04
N ALA A 16 15.04 5.38 2.83
CA ALA A 16 13.72 4.81 2.58
C ALA A 16 13.66 3.32 2.89
N ILE A 17 14.70 2.54 2.52
CA ILE A 17 14.80 1.12 2.87
C ILE A 17 14.87 0.93 4.39
N GLY A 18 15.69 1.72 5.09
CA GLY A 18 15.78 1.65 6.55
C GLY A 18 14.43 1.94 7.23
N LEU A 19 13.74 2.99 6.78
CA LEU A 19 12.41 3.33 7.28
C LEU A 19 11.37 2.24 6.98
N PHE A 20 11.47 1.58 5.83
CA PHE A 20 10.61 0.44 5.48
C PHE A 20 10.76 -0.71 6.48
N PHE A 21 12.00 -1.11 6.81
CA PHE A 21 12.21 -2.20 7.79
C PHE A 21 11.75 -1.82 9.19
N ILE A 22 11.96 -0.56 9.61
CA ILE A 22 11.47 -0.07 10.91
C ILE A 22 9.94 -0.09 10.94
N PHE A 23 9.30 0.36 9.86
CA PHE A 23 7.84 0.32 9.74
C PHE A 23 7.32 -1.12 9.79
N ASP A 24 7.90 -2.04 9.02
CA ASP A 24 7.47 -3.43 8.96
C ASP A 24 7.58 -4.12 10.34
N ALA A 25 8.72 -3.94 11.02
CA ALA A 25 8.94 -4.47 12.36
C ALA A 25 7.95 -3.93 13.42
N ASN A 26 7.37 -2.75 13.19
CA ASN A 26 6.43 -2.10 14.11
C ASN A 26 5.02 -1.96 13.54
N LYS A 27 4.73 -2.64 12.42
CA LYS A 27 3.52 -2.39 11.62
C LYS A 27 2.25 -2.52 12.44
N GLU A 28 2.12 -3.58 13.23
CA GLU A 28 0.92 -3.80 14.04
C GLU A 28 0.69 -2.67 15.04
N LYS A 29 1.75 -2.22 15.72
CA LYS A 29 1.69 -1.11 16.69
C LYS A 29 1.42 0.24 16.03
N ILE A 30 1.91 0.45 14.81
CA ILE A 30 1.67 1.70 14.06
C ILE A 30 0.23 1.73 13.51
N MET A 31 -0.25 0.60 13.01
CA MET A 31 -1.59 0.46 12.41
C MET A 31 -2.74 0.44 13.43
N THR A 32 -2.46 0.26 14.72
CA THR A 32 -3.47 0.43 15.79
C THR A 32 -3.83 1.89 16.01
N ASN A 33 -2.99 2.85 15.60
CA ASN A 33 -3.32 4.26 15.69
C ASN A 33 -4.44 4.60 14.67
N PRO A 34 -5.61 5.08 15.13
CA PRO A 34 -6.76 5.30 14.25
C PRO A 34 -6.50 6.37 13.19
N TYR A 35 -5.64 7.36 13.47
CA TYR A 35 -5.27 8.39 12.50
C TYR A 35 -4.42 7.81 11.37
N ILE A 36 -3.40 7.02 11.71
CA ILE A 36 -2.55 6.35 10.71
C ILE A 36 -3.37 5.39 9.87
N LYS A 37 -4.23 4.58 10.50
CA LYS A 37 -5.13 3.68 9.81
C LYS A 37 -6.04 4.41 8.82
N SER A 38 -6.62 5.54 9.22
CA SER A 38 -7.48 6.36 8.36
C SER A 38 -6.72 6.95 7.16
N ILE A 39 -5.50 7.44 7.39
CA ILE A 39 -4.64 7.98 6.31
C ILE A 39 -4.28 6.88 5.31
N VAL A 40 -3.81 5.73 5.80
CA VAL A 40 -3.46 4.58 4.94
C VAL A 40 -4.67 4.13 4.13
N GLN A 41 -5.86 4.08 4.74
CA GLN A 41 -7.08 3.71 4.03
C GLN A 41 -7.41 4.70 2.91
N LYS A 42 -7.34 6.02 3.17
CA LYS A 42 -7.59 7.04 2.15
C LYS A 42 -6.60 6.97 0.99
N ILE A 43 -5.33 6.69 1.29
CA ILE A 43 -4.29 6.52 0.26
C ILE A 43 -4.60 5.28 -0.57
N ALA A 44 -4.94 4.16 0.07
CA ALA A 44 -5.33 2.94 -0.63
C ALA A 44 -6.55 3.17 -1.53
N ASP A 45 -7.57 3.85 -1.03
CA ASP A 45 -8.79 4.18 -1.78
C ASP A 45 -8.49 5.08 -2.98
N PHE A 46 -7.60 6.06 -2.81
CA PHE A 46 -7.14 6.93 -3.90
C PHE A 46 -6.39 6.14 -4.97
N ILE A 47 -5.40 5.33 -4.58
CA ILE A 47 -4.65 4.47 -5.52
C ILE A 47 -5.60 3.56 -6.27
N TYR A 48 -6.55 2.94 -5.57
CA TYR A 48 -7.53 2.05 -6.16
C TYR A 48 -8.43 2.77 -7.17
N THR A 49 -8.87 3.98 -6.84
CA THR A 49 -9.68 4.82 -7.72
C THR A 49 -8.91 5.22 -8.98
N GLU A 50 -7.65 5.60 -8.85
CA GLU A 50 -6.80 5.98 -9.98
C GLU A 50 -6.46 4.77 -10.86
N ALA A 51 -6.17 3.62 -10.25
CA ALA A 51 -6.01 2.37 -10.96
C ALA A 51 -7.27 2.03 -11.76
N GLY A 52 -8.47 2.20 -11.19
CA GLY A 52 -9.74 1.95 -11.86
C GLY A 52 -10.00 2.85 -13.06
N LYS A 53 -9.69 4.14 -12.95
CA LYS A 53 -9.87 5.10 -14.05
C LYS A 53 -8.91 4.86 -15.22
N HIS A 54 -7.68 4.46 -14.92
CA HIS A 54 -6.63 4.28 -15.92
C HIS A 54 -6.43 2.82 -16.32
N ASN A 55 -7.29 1.91 -15.85
CA ASN A 55 -7.14 0.50 -16.15
C ASN A 55 -7.38 0.25 -17.65
N PRO A 56 -6.49 -0.51 -18.32
CA PRO A 56 -6.76 -0.98 -19.67
C PRO A 56 -8.08 -1.75 -19.74
N GLN A 57 -8.76 -1.69 -20.88
CA GLN A 57 -9.98 -2.46 -21.08
C GLN A 57 -9.68 -3.97 -21.00
N GLY A 58 -10.41 -4.68 -20.14
CA GLY A 58 -10.26 -6.12 -19.92
C GLY A 58 -9.37 -6.51 -18.74
N ASP A 59 -8.72 -5.55 -18.08
CA ASP A 59 -8.02 -5.78 -16.82
C ASP A 59 -9.03 -5.64 -15.66
N ILE A 60 -9.17 -6.67 -14.84
CA ILE A 60 -10.11 -6.72 -13.72
C ILE A 60 -9.31 -6.35 -12.47
N LEU A 61 -9.62 -5.20 -11.88
CA LEU A 61 -9.09 -4.89 -10.56
C LEU A 61 -9.76 -5.80 -9.53
N PRO A 62 -9.00 -6.37 -8.58
CA PRO A 62 -9.58 -7.04 -7.43
C PRO A 62 -10.39 -6.00 -6.66
N ASP A 63 -11.71 -6.14 -6.67
CA ASP A 63 -12.58 -5.20 -5.99
C ASP A 63 -12.71 -5.53 -4.50
N LYS A 64 -13.12 -4.53 -3.72
CA LYS A 64 -13.42 -4.75 -2.29
C LYS A 64 -14.52 -5.80 -2.08
N VAL A 65 -15.30 -6.06 -3.14
CA VAL A 65 -16.37 -7.07 -3.16
C VAL A 65 -15.75 -8.47 -3.26
N ASP A 66 -14.73 -8.69 -4.08
CA ASP A 66 -13.98 -9.94 -4.18
C ASP A 66 -13.32 -10.29 -2.84
N ASP A 67 -12.75 -9.29 -2.15
CA ASP A 67 -12.19 -9.48 -0.81
C ASP A 67 -13.25 -9.89 0.22
N ASP A 68 -14.44 -9.29 0.18
CA ASP A 68 -15.56 -9.63 1.06
C ASP A 68 -16.17 -11.00 0.73
N ILE A 69 -16.30 -11.34 -0.56
CA ILE A 69 -16.75 -12.65 -1.04
C ILE A 69 -15.76 -13.75 -0.63
N ILE A 70 -14.45 -13.53 -0.79
CA ILE A 70 -13.40 -14.46 -0.34
C ILE A 70 -13.48 -14.67 1.17
N LYS A 71 -13.76 -13.60 1.93
CA LYS A 71 -13.92 -13.65 3.39
C LYS A 71 -15.14 -14.46 3.80
N GLU A 72 -16.25 -14.30 3.09
CA GLU A 72 -17.50 -15.01 3.34
C GLU A 72 -17.40 -16.50 2.98
N ILE A 73 -16.74 -16.82 1.86
CA ILE A 73 -16.47 -18.20 1.43
C ILE A 73 -15.56 -18.91 2.44
N LYS A 74 -14.47 -18.26 2.89
CA LYS A 74 -13.58 -18.84 3.93
C LYS A 74 -14.30 -19.10 5.25
N LYS A 75 -15.32 -18.29 5.60
CA LYS A 75 -16.16 -18.49 6.79
C LYS A 75 -17.13 -19.66 6.69
N LYS A 76 -17.51 -20.08 5.48
CA LYS A 76 -18.46 -21.18 5.25
C LYS A 76 -17.78 -22.54 5.07
N ILE A 77 -16.49 -22.56 4.73
CA ILE A 77 -15.71 -23.78 4.51
C ILE A 77 -14.99 -24.26 5.78
N ASN A 78 -14.74 -23.36 6.75
CA ASN A 78 -14.35 -23.70 8.13
C ASN A 78 -15.58 -23.93 9.01
#